data_AF-A0A7X7YY75-F1
#
_entry.id   AF-A0A7X7YY75-F1
#
_cell.length_a   1.000
_cell.length_b   1.000
_cell.length_c   1.000
_cell.angle_alpha   90.00
_cell.angle_beta   90.00
_cell.angle_gamma   90.00
#
_symmetry.space_group_name_H-M   'P 1'
#
loop_
_entity.id
_entity.type
_entity.pdbx_description
1 polymer ?
#
loop_
_entity_poly.entity_id
_entity_poly.type
_entity_poly.pdbx_seq_one_letter_code
_entity_poly.pdbx_strand_id
1 'polypeptide(L)'
;RAACSVESWAETAFKSVVFRDVDIEFEGGGAADQVPSEVKSPGVDARPLPAWGIYARNVEHLTFEDVRLTCRKPDQRPVMICEDVNDLTLDAVRFPRYEGVANPLMLERVERVHRDPPTRD
;
A
#
# COMPACT_ATOMS: atom_id res chain seq x y z
N ARG A 1 -8.42 -8.14 -7.89
CA ARG A 1 -8.36 -8.08 -6.40
C ARG A 1 -6.97 -8.42 -5.84
N ALA A 2 -5.94 -8.50 -6.68
CA ALA A 2 -4.58 -8.61 -6.18
C ALA A 2 -4.12 -7.24 -5.65
N ALA A 3 -3.14 -7.27 -4.76
CA ALA A 3 -2.28 -6.17 -4.41
C ALA A 3 -0.86 -6.75 -4.32
N CYS A 4 0.15 -5.90 -4.47
CA CYS A 4 1.52 -6.27 -4.14
C CYS A 4 1.68 -6.18 -2.62
N SER A 5 2.36 -7.15 -2.01
CA SER A 5 2.68 -7.10 -0.58
C SER A 5 4.17 -7.20 -0.30
N VAL A 6 4.59 -6.50 0.76
CA VAL A 6 5.89 -6.68 1.41
C VAL A 6 5.64 -6.80 2.91
N GLU A 7 5.66 -8.02 3.42
CA GLU A 7 5.13 -8.32 4.75
C GLU A 7 6.05 -9.26 5.53
N SER A 8 6.67 -8.76 6.60
CA SER A 8 7.33 -9.62 7.59
C SER A 8 6.33 -10.02 8.68
N TRP A 9 6.16 -11.32 8.85
CA TRP A 9 5.36 -11.92 9.94
C TRP A 9 6.23 -12.49 11.06
N ALA A 10 7.55 -12.35 10.96
CA ALA A 10 8.48 -12.70 12.02
C ALA A 10 8.51 -11.62 13.11
N GLU A 11 9.16 -11.92 14.23
CA GLU A 11 9.45 -10.92 15.28
C GLU A 11 10.34 -9.78 14.74
N THR A 12 11.19 -10.06 13.75
CA THR A 12 12.08 -9.08 13.15
C THR A 12 11.48 -8.44 11.88
N ALA A 13 11.61 -7.12 11.79
CA ALA A 13 11.23 -6.35 10.61
C ALA A 13 12.18 -6.57 9.44
N PHE A 14 11.69 -6.36 8.20
CA PHE A 14 12.59 -6.07 7.09
C PHE A 14 13.34 -4.77 7.38
N LYS A 15 14.66 -4.76 7.24
CA LYS A 15 15.46 -3.58 7.59
C LYS A 15 15.33 -2.44 6.59
N SER A 16 15.30 -2.73 5.30
CA SER A 16 15.18 -1.71 4.25
C SER A 16 14.54 -2.32 3.01
N VAL A 17 13.50 -1.67 2.50
CA VAL A 17 12.82 -2.03 1.27
C VAL A 17 12.65 -0.76 0.43
N VAL A 18 13.02 -0.84 -0.84
CA VAL A 18 12.88 0.27 -1.80
C VAL A 18 12.17 -0.23 -3.04
N PHE A 19 11.10 0.46 -3.41
CA PHE A 19 10.48 0.39 -4.72
C PHE A 19 10.87 1.66 -5.48
N ARG A 20 11.55 1.50 -6.61
CA ARG A 20 11.97 2.62 -7.46
C ARG A 20 11.60 2.33 -8.91
N ASP A 21 11.03 3.31 -9.59
CA ASP A 21 10.65 3.22 -11.02
C ASP A 21 9.73 2.01 -11.27
N VAL A 22 8.55 2.06 -10.65
CA VAL A 22 7.58 0.95 -10.67
C VAL A 22 6.27 1.42 -11.28
N ASP A 23 5.77 0.69 -12.28
CA ASP A 23 4.43 0.87 -12.84
C ASP A 23 3.65 -0.45 -12.75
N ILE A 24 2.47 -0.41 -12.11
CA ILE A 24 1.59 -1.57 -11.97
C ILE A 24 0.15 -1.19 -12.28
N GLU A 25 -0.46 -1.93 -13.22
CA GLU A 25 -1.89 -1.88 -13.51
C GLU A 25 -2.61 -3.11 -12.92
N PHE A 26 -3.65 -2.84 -12.12
CA PHE A 26 -4.51 -3.85 -11.52
C PHE A 26 -5.87 -3.91 -12.22
N GLU A 27 -6.56 -5.05 -12.16
CA GLU A 27 -7.94 -5.14 -12.66
C GLU A 27 -8.94 -4.26 -11.85
N GLY A 28 -8.70 -4.08 -10.55
CA GLY A 28 -9.56 -3.31 -9.64
C GLY A 28 -10.94 -3.94 -9.35
N GLY A 29 -11.93 -3.09 -9.07
CA GLY A 29 -13.33 -3.48 -8.87
C GLY A 29 -13.71 -4.00 -7.48
N GLY A 30 -12.88 -3.77 -6.46
CA GLY A 30 -13.24 -4.03 -5.05
C GLY A 30 -14.21 -3.01 -4.47
N ALA A 31 -15.05 -3.45 -3.53
CA ALA A 31 -15.97 -2.60 -2.78
C ALA A 31 -15.41 -2.26 -1.38
N ALA A 32 -15.89 -1.17 -0.77
CA ALA A 32 -15.36 -0.68 0.51
C ALA A 32 -15.62 -1.63 1.69
N ASP A 33 -16.69 -2.43 1.63
CA ASP A 33 -17.05 -3.44 2.63
C ASP A 33 -16.20 -4.73 2.53
N GLN A 34 -15.34 -4.83 1.53
CA GLN A 34 -14.46 -5.99 1.29
C GLN A 34 -13.09 -5.86 1.95
N VAL A 35 -12.89 -4.84 2.80
CA VAL A 35 -11.67 -4.68 3.60
C VAL A 35 -11.75 -5.64 4.78
N PRO A 36 -10.92 -6.70 4.86
CA PRO A 36 -10.89 -7.56 6.03
C PRO A 36 -10.55 -6.73 7.28
N SER A 37 -11.26 -6.96 8.39
CA SER A 37 -10.99 -6.30 9.66
C SER A 37 -9.65 -6.71 10.27
N GLU A 38 -9.10 -7.85 9.86
CA GLU A 38 -7.82 -8.40 10.31
C GLU A 38 -7.10 -9.04 9.11
N VAL A 39 -5.82 -8.70 8.93
CA VAL A 39 -4.93 -9.36 7.97
C VAL A 39 -4.18 -10.47 8.69
N LYS A 40 -4.25 -11.70 8.16
CA LYS A 40 -3.51 -12.86 8.69
C LYS A 40 -2.24 -13.09 7.88
N SER A 41 -1.28 -13.85 8.41
CA SER A 41 -0.12 -14.26 7.62
C SER A 41 -0.54 -15.07 6.38
N PRO A 42 0.21 -14.97 5.26
CA PRO A 42 -0.05 -15.82 4.10
C PRO A 42 0.10 -17.31 4.47
N GLY A 43 -0.83 -18.12 3.98
CA GLY A 43 -0.73 -19.58 4.01
C GLY A 43 0.10 -20.10 2.83
N VAL A 44 -0.30 -21.24 2.26
CA VAL A 44 0.34 -21.78 1.04
C VAL A 44 -0.08 -21.01 -0.22
N ASP A 45 -1.29 -20.42 -0.21
CA ASP A 45 -1.86 -19.68 -1.33
C ASP A 45 -1.91 -18.17 -1.07
N ALA A 46 -1.96 -17.40 -2.17
CA ALA A 46 -2.27 -15.98 -2.12
C ALA A 46 -3.67 -15.75 -1.52
N ARG A 47 -3.80 -14.67 -0.74
CA ARG A 47 -5.06 -14.29 -0.09
C ARG A 47 -5.49 -12.89 -0.51
N PRO A 48 -6.77 -12.55 -0.38
CA PRO A 48 -7.23 -11.17 -0.55
C PRO A 48 -6.53 -10.25 0.45
N LEU A 49 -6.05 -9.11 -0.04
CA LEU A 49 -5.48 -8.05 0.79
C LEU A 49 -6.47 -6.89 0.91
N PRO A 50 -6.44 -6.15 2.03
CA PRO A 50 -7.34 -5.02 2.28
C PRO A 50 -7.11 -3.85 1.31
N ALA A 51 -5.89 -3.71 0.78
CA ALA A 51 -5.55 -2.73 -0.25
C ALA A 51 -5.76 -3.29 -1.66
N TRP A 52 -5.91 -2.41 -2.65
CA TRP A 52 -5.85 -2.81 -4.05
C TRP A 52 -4.47 -2.62 -4.70
N GLY A 53 -3.62 -1.74 -4.17
CA GLY A 53 -2.28 -1.46 -4.70
C GLY A 53 -1.17 -2.15 -3.91
N ILE A 54 -0.90 -1.64 -2.69
CA ILE A 54 0.21 -2.07 -1.84
C ILE A 54 -0.28 -2.40 -0.42
N TYR A 55 0.16 -3.53 0.12
CA TYR A 55 0.10 -3.82 1.56
C TYR A 55 1.51 -4.05 2.10
N ALA A 56 1.96 -3.19 3.02
CA ALA A 56 3.26 -3.29 3.66
C ALA A 56 3.10 -3.55 5.16
N ARG A 57 3.87 -4.50 5.68
CA ARG A 57 3.83 -4.88 7.09
C ARG A 57 5.23 -5.12 7.67
N ASN A 58 5.52 -4.54 8.84
CA ASN A 58 6.70 -4.79 9.67
C ASN A 58 8.02 -4.52 8.92
N VAL A 59 8.24 -3.25 8.60
CA VAL A 59 9.39 -2.76 7.83
C VAL A 59 10.03 -1.57 8.54
N GLU A 60 11.33 -1.60 8.79
CA GLU A 60 12.00 -0.49 9.46
C GLU A 60 12.13 0.74 8.55
N HIS A 61 12.61 0.56 7.31
CA HIS A 61 12.70 1.63 6.32
C HIS A 61 12.02 1.21 5.02
N LEU A 62 10.98 1.92 4.63
CA LEU A 62 10.21 1.66 3.42
C LEU A 62 10.18 2.90 2.54
N THR A 63 10.70 2.78 1.31
CA THR A 63 10.73 3.88 0.34
C THR A 63 9.98 3.49 -0.94
N PHE A 64 9.09 4.37 -1.38
CA PHE A 64 8.51 4.37 -2.71
C PHE A 64 8.99 5.62 -3.44
N GLU A 65 9.68 5.44 -4.57
CA GLU A 65 10.27 6.49 -5.39
C GLU A 65 9.82 6.30 -6.84
N ASP A 66 9.07 7.25 -7.39
CA ASP A 66 8.48 7.14 -8.74
C ASP A 66 7.68 5.84 -8.94
N VAL A 67 6.63 5.70 -8.15
CA VAL A 67 5.76 4.52 -8.14
C VAL A 67 4.37 4.90 -8.65
N ARG A 68 3.92 4.26 -9.72
CA ARG A 68 2.61 4.43 -10.33
C ARG A 68 1.76 3.18 -10.13
N LEU A 69 0.57 3.37 -9.56
CA LEU A 69 -0.41 2.31 -9.32
C LEU A 69 -1.74 2.71 -9.95
N THR A 70 -2.29 1.84 -10.80
CA THR A 70 -3.56 2.12 -11.50
C THR A 70 -4.52 0.93 -11.41
N CYS A 71 -5.81 1.18 -11.59
CA CYS A 71 -6.80 0.12 -11.77
C CYS A 71 -7.58 0.34 -13.07
N ARG A 72 -7.88 -0.75 -13.78
CA ARG A 72 -8.75 -0.73 -14.98
C ARG A 72 -10.20 -0.43 -14.61
N LYS A 73 -10.66 -0.91 -13.45
CA LYS A 73 -11.98 -0.61 -12.87
C LYS A 73 -11.78 0.12 -11.55
N PRO A 74 -12.58 1.19 -11.25
CA PRO A 74 -12.52 1.84 -9.94
C PRO A 74 -12.60 0.82 -8.79
N ASP A 75 -11.72 0.97 -7.81
CA ASP A 75 -11.65 0.11 -6.62
C ASP A 75 -11.80 0.99 -5.38
N GLN A 76 -12.82 0.68 -4.57
CA GLN A 76 -13.22 1.48 -3.42
C GLN A 76 -12.41 1.17 -2.15
N ARG A 77 -11.48 0.21 -2.24
CA ARG A 77 -10.52 -0.08 -1.17
C ARG A 77 -9.42 0.99 -1.15
N PRO A 78 -8.64 1.10 -0.06
CA PRO A 78 -7.43 1.91 -0.04
C PRO A 78 -6.43 1.45 -1.11
N VAL A 79 -5.66 2.39 -1.68
CA VAL A 79 -4.57 2.03 -2.58
C VAL A 79 -3.43 1.38 -1.81
N MET A 80 -3.12 1.91 -0.64
CA MET A 80 -1.96 1.51 0.14
C MET A 80 -2.30 1.44 1.61
N ILE A 81 -1.81 0.39 2.24
CA ILE A 81 -1.87 0.20 3.68
C ILE A 81 -0.45 -0.13 4.14
N CYS A 82 0.04 0.62 5.12
CA CYS A 82 1.33 0.39 5.77
C CYS A 82 1.11 0.19 7.26
N GLU A 83 1.57 -0.95 7.77
CA GLU A 83 1.38 -1.37 9.16
C GLU A 83 2.73 -1.69 9.81
N ASP A 84 3.01 -1.17 11.00
CA ASP A 84 4.29 -1.36 11.70
C ASP A 84 5.49 -0.95 10.83
N VAL A 85 5.57 0.35 10.50
CA VAL A 85 6.67 0.90 9.68
C VAL A 85 7.38 2.03 10.42
N ASN A 86 8.69 1.92 10.65
CA ASN A 86 9.39 2.95 11.44
C ASN A 86 9.62 4.23 10.61
N ASP A 87 10.05 4.10 9.36
CA ASP A 87 10.32 5.23 8.48
C ASP A 87 9.76 4.97 7.07
N LEU A 88 8.72 5.72 6.69
CA LEU A 88 8.06 5.63 5.40
C LEU A 88 8.37 6.87 4.55
N THR A 89 8.96 6.65 3.37
CA THR A 89 9.16 7.70 2.36
C THR A 89 8.25 7.46 1.16
N LEU A 90 7.45 8.47 0.82
CA LEU A 90 6.61 8.52 -0.38
C LEU A 90 7.09 9.67 -1.27
N ASP A 91 7.88 9.32 -2.28
CA ASP A 91 8.41 10.24 -3.28
C ASP A 91 7.79 9.91 -4.65
N ALA A 92 7.17 10.91 -5.27
CA ALA A 92 6.51 10.79 -6.57
C ALA A 92 5.52 9.60 -6.71
N VAL A 93 4.81 9.21 -5.65
CA VAL A 93 3.83 8.12 -5.70
C VAL A 93 2.50 8.59 -6.31
N ARG A 94 2.07 7.94 -7.40
CA ARG A 94 0.92 8.35 -8.21
C ARG A 94 -0.14 7.25 -8.28
N PHE A 95 -1.39 7.61 -8.02
CA PHE A 95 -2.55 6.72 -8.13
C PHE A 95 -3.84 7.52 -8.34
N PRO A 96 -4.87 6.93 -8.97
CA PRO A 96 -6.17 7.59 -9.16
C PRO A 96 -6.92 7.76 -7.83
N ARG A 97 -7.69 8.85 -7.73
CA ARG A 97 -8.64 9.07 -6.63
C ARG A 97 -10.04 8.68 -7.10
N TYR A 98 -10.72 7.85 -6.31
CA TYR A 98 -12.08 7.43 -6.59
C TYR A 98 -13.05 8.04 -5.58
N GLU A 99 -14.21 8.47 -6.05
CA GLU A 99 -15.28 9.01 -5.21
C GLU A 99 -15.75 7.96 -4.21
N GLY A 100 -15.93 8.36 -2.94
CA GLY A 100 -16.29 7.47 -1.84
C GLY A 100 -15.10 6.93 -1.04
N VAL A 101 -13.87 7.04 -1.55
CA VAL A 101 -12.65 6.64 -0.80
C VAL A 101 -12.08 7.82 -0.02
N ALA A 102 -12.55 7.99 1.23
CA ALA A 102 -12.11 9.11 2.08
C ALA A 102 -10.62 9.06 2.42
N ASN A 103 -10.06 7.86 2.64
CA ASN A 103 -8.65 7.70 2.97
C ASN A 103 -7.97 6.62 2.11
N PRO A 104 -7.28 6.99 1.02
CA PRO A 104 -6.63 6.00 0.16
C PRO A 104 -5.29 5.49 0.71
N LEU A 105 -4.69 6.18 1.69
CA LEU A 105 -3.46 5.77 2.37
C LEU A 105 -3.77 5.51 3.84
N MET A 106 -3.87 4.25 4.25
CA MET A 106 -4.03 3.90 5.67
C MET A 106 -2.67 3.60 6.28
N LEU A 107 -2.31 4.36 7.31
CA LEU A 107 -1.05 4.20 8.03
C LEU A 107 -1.36 3.80 9.46
N GLU A 108 -0.90 2.62 9.86
CA GLU A 108 -1.11 2.06 11.18
C GLU A 108 0.24 1.81 11.86
N ARG A 109 0.48 2.50 12.97
CA ARG A 109 1.77 2.40 13.70
C ARG A 109 2.96 2.70 12.77
N VAL A 110 2.85 3.81 12.05
CA VAL A 110 3.94 4.37 11.25
C VAL A 110 4.59 5.51 12.02
N GLU A 111 5.88 5.39 12.38
CA GLU A 111 6.51 6.36 13.29
C GLU A 111 6.90 7.66 12.58
N ARG A 112 7.44 7.58 11.37
CA ARG A 112 7.84 8.74 10.55
C ARG A 112 7.35 8.60 9.12
N VAL A 113 6.89 9.71 8.56
CA VAL A 113 6.41 9.78 7.17
C VAL A 113 7.02 10.99 6.48
N HIS A 114 7.77 10.73 5.41
CA HIS A 114 8.30 11.74 4.51
C HIS A 114 7.47 11.71 3.23
N ARG A 115 6.94 12.86 2.82
CA ARG A 115 6.19 13.01 1.57
C ARG A 115 6.70 14.22 0.84
N ASP A 116 6.87 14.07 -0.46
CA ASP A 116 7.07 15.24 -1.30
C ASP A 116 5.85 16.16 -1.24
N PRO A 117 6.04 17.48 -1.19
CA PRO A 117 4.93 18.41 -1.34
C PRO A 117 4.26 18.15 -2.69
N PRO A 118 2.92 18.22 -2.78
CA PRO A 118 2.24 18.03 -4.05
C PRO A 118 2.82 19.00 -5.07
N THR A 119 3.36 18.46 -6.17
CA THR A 119 3.77 19.28 -7.32
C THR A 119 2.57 20.11 -7.75
N ARG A 120 2.69 21.43 -7.62
CA ARG A 120 1.72 22.38 -8.17
C ARG A 120 1.86 22.31 -9.69
N ASP A 121 0.86 21.74 -10.35
CA ASP A 121 0.65 21.94 -11.79
C ASP A 121 0.31 23.40 -12.09
#